data_AF-A0A7X2NP12-F1
#
_entry.id   AF-A0A7X2NP12-F1
#
_cell.length_a   1.000
_cell.length_b   1.000
_cell.length_c   1.000
_cell.angle_alpha   90.00
_cell.angle_beta   90.00
_cell.angle_gamma   90.00
#
_symmetry.space_group_name_H-M   'P 1'
#
loop_
_entity.id
_entity.type
_entity.pdbx_description
1 polymer ?
#
loop_
_entity_poly.entity_id
_entity_poly.type
_entity_poly.pdbx_seq_one_letter_code
_entity_poly.pdbx_strand_id
1 'polypeptide(L)'
;MNMNRVFLKLSGEALAGPKKAGFDEATVKEVARQVKLAVDAGIQVGVVIGGGNFWRGRTSEAIDRTKADQIGMLATVMNCIYVSELFRSAGMTTQILTPFDCGSMTKLFSKDRANKYFEKGMVVFFAGGTGHPYFSTDTGIALRAIEMDADCILLAKAIDGVYDSDPKLNPAAKKYDTISIQEVISKQLAVVDLTASIMCMEHRMPMAVFSLNEPDGIANAMQGRINGTIVTA
;
A
#
# COMPACT_ATOMS: atom_id res chain seq x y z
N MET A 1 7.83 16.08 8.00
CA MET A 1 6.56 16.05 7.26
C MET A 1 5.43 16.14 8.26
N ASN A 2 4.40 16.93 7.99
CA ASN A 2 3.17 16.85 8.79
C ASN A 2 2.37 15.64 8.26
N MET A 3 2.08 14.65 9.11
CA MET A 3 1.47 13.39 8.70
C MET A 3 0.04 13.32 9.25
N ASN A 4 -0.87 14.08 8.65
CA ASN A 4 -2.28 14.08 9.03
C ASN A 4 -3.04 12.95 8.34
N ARG A 5 -2.71 12.69 7.07
CA ARG A 5 -3.32 11.65 6.25
C ARG A 5 -2.26 10.89 5.47
N VAL A 6 -2.19 9.59 5.69
CA VAL A 6 -1.16 8.73 5.09
C VAL A 6 -1.80 7.54 4.39
N PHE A 7 -1.15 7.08 3.33
CA PHE A 7 -1.59 5.93 2.56
C PHE A 7 -0.58 4.79 2.69
N LEU A 8 -0.93 3.74 3.43
CA LEU A 8 -0.11 2.56 3.61
C LEU A 8 -0.34 1.56 2.47
N LYS A 9 0.74 1.22 1.76
CA LYS A 9 0.76 0.11 0.81
C LYS A 9 1.35 -1.13 1.45
N LEU A 10 0.60 -2.22 1.42
CA LEU A 10 1.08 -3.55 1.77
C LEU A 10 1.09 -4.45 0.52
N SER A 11 2.12 -5.28 0.34
CA SER A 11 2.02 -6.37 -0.63
C SER A 11 1.15 -7.49 -0.06
N GLY A 12 0.50 -8.27 -0.93
CA GLY A 12 -0.26 -9.44 -0.48
C GLY A 12 0.68 -10.47 0.14
N GLU A 13 1.87 -10.64 -0.45
CA GLU A 13 2.92 -11.53 0.03
C GLU A 13 3.38 -11.21 1.45
N ALA A 14 3.42 -9.92 1.83
CA ALA A 14 3.75 -9.52 3.19
C ALA A 14 2.76 -10.10 4.20
N LEU A 15 1.48 -10.22 3.86
CA LEU A 15 0.46 -10.78 4.74
C LEU A 15 0.54 -12.30 4.90
N ALA A 16 1.22 -12.99 3.99
CA ALA A 16 1.35 -14.44 4.02
C ALA A 16 2.52 -14.94 4.88
N GLY A 17 3.33 -14.02 5.40
CA GLY A 17 4.51 -14.35 6.22
C GLY A 17 5.44 -15.36 5.53
N PRO A 18 6.08 -16.26 6.30
CA PRO A 18 6.99 -17.27 5.76
C PRO A 18 6.34 -18.25 4.78
N LYS A 19 5.01 -18.45 4.87
CA LYS A 19 4.27 -19.40 4.04
C LYS A 19 4.09 -18.92 2.60
N LYS A 20 4.22 -17.61 2.34
CA LYS A 20 4.11 -16.96 1.01
C LYS A 20 2.78 -17.18 0.26
N ALA A 21 1.81 -17.86 0.85
CA ALA A 21 0.45 -18.05 0.35
C ALA A 21 -0.57 -17.91 1.48
N GLY A 22 -1.77 -17.40 1.16
CA GLY A 22 -2.83 -17.19 2.14
C GLY A 22 -2.52 -16.06 3.14
N PHE A 23 -2.83 -16.29 4.41
CA PHE A 23 -2.63 -15.35 5.50
C PHE A 23 -1.77 -15.94 6.61
N ASP A 24 -0.91 -15.11 7.19
CA ASP A 24 -0.26 -15.34 8.47
C ASP A 24 -0.87 -14.40 9.51
N GLU A 25 -1.74 -14.96 10.37
CA GLU A 25 -2.53 -14.18 11.32
C GLU A 25 -1.65 -13.35 12.28
N ALA A 26 -0.51 -13.91 12.72
CA ALA A 26 0.42 -13.21 13.60
C ALA A 26 0.99 -11.96 12.93
N THR A 27 1.41 -12.08 11.66
CA THR A 27 1.88 -10.94 10.86
C THR A 27 0.80 -9.87 10.72
N VAL A 28 -0.44 -10.26 10.41
CA VAL A 28 -1.53 -9.28 10.24
C VAL A 28 -1.94 -8.62 11.57
N LYS A 29 -1.93 -9.35 12.69
CA LYS A 29 -2.14 -8.80 14.03
C LYS A 29 -1.07 -7.76 14.39
N GLU A 30 0.17 -8.02 14.02
CA GLU A 30 1.27 -7.08 14.25
C GLU A 30 1.11 -5.80 13.40
N VAL A 31 0.71 -5.93 12.13
CA VAL A 31 0.33 -4.78 11.30
C VAL A 31 -0.81 -3.99 11.95
N ALA A 32 -1.86 -4.66 12.43
CA ALA A 32 -3.00 -4.00 13.09
C ALA A 32 -2.57 -3.23 14.34
N ARG A 33 -1.70 -3.82 15.17
CA ARG A 33 -1.14 -3.17 16.36
C ARG A 33 -0.39 -1.89 16.00
N GLN A 34 0.46 -1.93 14.97
CA GLN A 34 1.25 -0.76 14.55
C GLN A 34 0.37 0.34 13.94
N VAL A 35 -0.61 0.00 13.09
CA VAL A 35 -1.53 0.99 12.53
C VAL A 35 -2.39 1.64 13.62
N LYS A 36 -2.81 0.88 14.64
CA LYS A 36 -3.55 1.42 15.78
C LYS A 36 -2.80 2.57 16.47
N LEU A 37 -1.48 2.50 16.60
CA LEU A 37 -0.68 3.58 17.20
C LEU A 37 -0.80 4.90 16.42
N ALA A 38 -0.93 4.83 15.09
CA ALA A 38 -1.14 6.02 14.26
C ALA A 38 -2.57 6.55 14.35
N VAL A 39 -3.56 5.65 14.34
CA VAL A 39 -4.98 6.01 14.48
C VAL A 39 -5.25 6.65 15.84
N ASP A 40 -4.70 6.09 16.92
CA ASP A 40 -4.84 6.63 18.28
C ASP A 40 -4.13 7.99 18.42
N ALA A 41 -3.13 8.28 17.58
CA ALA A 41 -2.49 9.59 17.47
C ALA A 41 -3.25 10.59 16.58
N GLY A 42 -4.43 10.22 16.04
CA GLY A 42 -5.28 11.08 15.23
C GLY A 42 -4.95 11.10 13.73
N ILE A 43 -4.07 10.22 13.26
CA ILE A 43 -3.69 10.15 11.85
C ILE A 43 -4.79 9.43 11.05
N GLN A 44 -5.17 10.02 9.92
CA GLN A 44 -6.10 9.42 8.97
C GLN A 44 -5.37 8.40 8.10
N VAL A 45 -5.78 7.13 8.14
CA VAL A 45 -5.05 6.04 7.50
C VAL A 45 -5.85 5.43 6.36
N GLY A 46 -5.36 5.60 5.13
CA GLY A 46 -5.79 4.85 3.95
C GLY A 46 -4.91 3.61 3.76
N VAL A 47 -5.49 2.47 3.39
CA VAL A 47 -4.76 1.21 3.16
C VAL A 47 -5.05 0.63 1.79
N VAL A 48 -4.01 0.25 1.05
CA VAL A 48 -4.11 -0.53 -0.19
C VAL A 48 -3.27 -1.80 -0.05
N ILE A 49 -3.85 -2.94 -0.41
CA ILE A 49 -3.20 -4.25 -0.27
C ILE A 49 -3.14 -4.95 -1.62
N GLY A 50 -1.96 -5.43 -2.01
CA GLY A 50 -1.75 -6.29 -3.17
C GLY A 50 -2.43 -7.65 -3.03
N GLY A 51 -2.67 -8.37 -4.14
CA GLY A 51 -3.34 -9.68 -4.15
C GLY A 51 -2.40 -10.89 -4.31
N GLY A 52 -1.08 -10.66 -4.28
CA GLY A 52 -0.06 -11.65 -4.70
C GLY A 52 0.12 -12.89 -3.81
N ASN A 53 -0.51 -12.92 -2.63
CA ASN A 53 -0.61 -14.12 -1.78
C ASN A 53 -1.67 -15.12 -2.26
N PHE A 54 -2.62 -14.70 -3.10
CA PHE A 54 -3.64 -15.57 -3.70
C PHE A 54 -3.52 -15.64 -5.22
N TRP A 55 -3.10 -14.55 -5.86
CA TRP A 55 -3.04 -14.47 -7.31
C TRP A 55 -1.74 -13.80 -7.78
N ARG A 56 -0.86 -14.61 -8.38
CA ARG A 56 0.36 -14.14 -9.08
C ARG A 56 0.25 -14.27 -10.60
N GLY A 57 -0.94 -14.59 -11.11
CA GLY A 57 -1.19 -15.10 -12.46
C GLY A 57 -1.02 -14.11 -13.62
N ARG A 58 -0.22 -13.04 -13.46
CA ARG A 58 0.18 -12.16 -14.58
C ARG A 58 0.88 -12.92 -15.73
N THR A 59 1.30 -14.16 -15.49
CA THR A 59 2.05 -15.04 -16.40
C THR A 59 1.28 -16.29 -16.84
N SER A 60 0.00 -16.42 -16.52
CA SER A 60 -0.78 -17.56 -17.04
C SER A 60 -1.10 -17.32 -18.51
N GLU A 61 -0.46 -18.06 -19.41
CA GLU A 61 -0.74 -18.00 -20.85
C GLU A 61 -2.12 -18.58 -21.23
N ALA A 62 -2.77 -19.26 -20.28
CA ALA A 62 -4.04 -19.96 -20.51
C ALA A 62 -5.29 -19.08 -20.31
N ILE A 63 -5.15 -17.86 -19.78
CA ILE A 63 -6.28 -16.96 -19.49
C ILE A 63 -6.04 -15.58 -20.08
N ASP A 64 -7.11 -14.95 -20.57
CA ASP A 64 -7.07 -13.57 -21.01
C ASP A 64 -6.58 -12.65 -19.88
N ARG A 65 -5.68 -11.71 -20.22
CA ARG A 65 -5.04 -10.82 -19.25
C ARG A 65 -6.04 -9.98 -18.45
N THR A 66 -7.13 -9.54 -19.09
CA THR A 66 -8.22 -8.78 -18.45
C THR A 66 -8.85 -9.60 -17.34
N LYS A 67 -9.11 -10.88 -17.59
CA LYS A 67 -9.71 -11.81 -16.61
C LYS A 67 -8.72 -12.14 -15.49
N ALA A 68 -7.44 -12.34 -15.82
CA ALA A 68 -6.40 -12.52 -14.82
C ALA A 68 -6.32 -11.33 -13.84
N ASP A 69 -6.32 -10.10 -14.36
CA ASP A 69 -6.27 -8.90 -13.50
C ASP A 69 -7.55 -8.74 -12.68
N GLN A 70 -8.72 -9.13 -13.20
CA GLN A 70 -9.98 -9.18 -12.43
C GLN A 70 -9.91 -10.16 -11.23
N ILE A 71 -9.30 -11.34 -11.41
CA ILE A 71 -9.05 -12.27 -10.30
C ILE A 71 -8.12 -11.62 -9.27
N GLY A 72 -7.06 -10.93 -9.74
CA GLY A 72 -6.16 -10.17 -8.89
C GLY A 72 -6.89 -9.09 -8.08
N MET A 73 -7.83 -8.35 -8.70
CA MET A 73 -8.66 -7.36 -8.02
C MET A 73 -9.49 -7.99 -6.91
N LEU A 74 -10.13 -9.14 -7.16
CA LEU A 74 -10.88 -9.86 -6.13
C LEU A 74 -9.97 -10.38 -5.00
N ALA A 75 -8.74 -10.82 -5.30
CA ALA A 75 -7.76 -11.18 -4.27
C ALA A 75 -7.42 -9.99 -3.35
N THR A 76 -7.34 -8.76 -3.87
CA THR A 76 -7.18 -7.57 -3.01
C THR A 76 -8.39 -7.32 -2.11
N VAL A 77 -9.62 -7.61 -2.59
CA VAL A 77 -10.85 -7.53 -1.78
C VAL A 77 -10.81 -8.55 -0.66
N MET A 78 -10.44 -9.80 -0.95
CA MET A 78 -10.26 -10.85 0.08
C MET A 78 -9.27 -10.41 1.17
N ASN A 79 -8.13 -9.84 0.77
CA ASN A 79 -7.13 -9.34 1.70
C ASN A 79 -7.67 -8.19 2.56
N CYS A 80 -8.35 -7.21 1.96
CA CYS A 80 -8.90 -6.09 2.71
C CYS A 80 -9.99 -6.52 3.70
N ILE A 81 -10.81 -7.52 3.36
CA ILE A 81 -11.80 -8.09 4.29
C ILE A 81 -11.08 -8.69 5.51
N TYR A 82 -10.10 -9.57 5.28
CA TYR A 82 -9.39 -10.23 6.36
C TYR A 82 -8.65 -9.24 7.28
N VAL A 83 -7.89 -8.31 6.69
CA VAL A 83 -7.12 -7.31 7.45
C VAL A 83 -8.05 -6.34 8.18
N SER A 84 -9.15 -5.92 7.55
CA SER A 84 -10.17 -5.07 8.18
C SER A 84 -10.74 -5.70 9.44
N GLU A 85 -11.05 -7.00 9.44
CA GLU A 85 -11.58 -7.69 10.62
C GLU A 85 -10.55 -7.81 11.75
N LEU A 86 -9.26 -8.04 11.43
CA LEU A 86 -8.21 -8.01 12.45
C LEU A 86 -7.96 -6.59 13.00
N PHE A 87 -8.14 -5.56 12.17
CA PHE A 87 -8.10 -4.18 12.65
C PHE A 87 -9.26 -3.88 13.60
N ARG A 88 -10.48 -4.37 13.29
CA ARG A 88 -11.64 -4.27 14.18
C ARG A 88 -11.43 -5.01 15.50
N SER A 89 -10.84 -6.19 15.46
CA SER A 89 -10.50 -6.97 16.66
C SER A 89 -9.45 -6.26 17.53
N ALA A 90 -8.62 -5.39 16.95
CA ALA A 90 -7.70 -4.50 17.68
C ALA A 90 -8.36 -3.21 18.20
N GLY A 91 -9.67 -3.03 18.00
CA GLY A 91 -10.43 -1.87 18.49
C GLY A 91 -10.49 -0.69 17.53
N MET A 92 -10.04 -0.83 16.28
CA MET A 92 -10.21 0.19 15.25
C MET A 92 -11.58 0.09 14.58
N THR A 93 -12.07 1.18 14.02
CA THR A 93 -13.22 1.15 13.10
C THR A 93 -12.72 1.22 11.66
N THR A 94 -13.36 0.47 10.77
CA THR A 94 -12.86 0.30 9.40
C THR A 94 -13.99 0.31 8.37
N GLN A 95 -13.66 0.72 7.15
CA GLN A 95 -14.52 0.54 5.97
C GLN A 95 -13.72 0.10 4.75
N ILE A 96 -14.37 -0.69 3.89
CA ILE A 96 -13.79 -1.18 2.64
C ILE A 96 -14.51 -0.54 1.47
N LEU A 97 -13.74 0.15 0.63
CA LEU A 97 -14.19 0.79 -0.59
C LEU A 97 -13.65 0.05 -1.82
N THR A 98 -14.49 -0.11 -2.84
CA THR A 98 -14.12 -0.72 -4.13
C THR A 98 -14.50 0.20 -5.30
N PRO A 99 -13.75 0.20 -6.42
CA PRO A 99 -14.08 0.98 -7.60
C PRO A 99 -15.24 0.38 -8.43
N PHE A 100 -15.67 -0.83 -8.10
CA PHE A 100 -16.77 -1.56 -8.73
C PHE A 100 -17.68 -2.17 -7.65
N ASP A 101 -18.91 -2.51 -8.02
CA ASP A 101 -19.85 -3.15 -7.08
C ASP A 101 -19.34 -4.54 -6.66
N CYS A 102 -19.18 -4.73 -5.36
CA CYS A 102 -18.69 -5.98 -4.79
C CYS A 102 -19.48 -6.34 -3.52
N GLY A 103 -20.72 -6.78 -3.74
CA GLY A 103 -21.62 -7.29 -2.70
C GLY A 103 -21.90 -6.30 -1.55
N SER A 104 -22.57 -6.79 -0.51
CA SER A 104 -22.95 -5.97 0.66
C SER A 104 -21.80 -5.74 1.65
N MET A 105 -20.71 -6.50 1.53
CA MET A 105 -19.53 -6.44 2.41
C MET A 105 -18.61 -5.26 2.11
N THR A 106 -18.76 -4.61 0.95
CA THR A 106 -18.02 -3.40 0.57
C THR A 106 -18.97 -2.24 0.24
N LYS A 107 -18.41 -1.05 -0.03
CA LYS A 107 -19.14 0.08 -0.60
C LYS A 107 -18.38 0.60 -1.82
N LEU A 108 -19.12 1.13 -2.81
CA LEU A 108 -18.49 1.84 -3.92
C LEU A 108 -17.62 3.00 -3.42
N PHE A 109 -16.50 3.24 -4.07
CA PHE A 109 -15.66 4.39 -3.80
C PHE A 109 -16.36 5.69 -4.20
N SER A 110 -16.24 6.69 -3.34
CA SER A 110 -16.57 8.09 -3.60
C SER A 110 -15.66 8.93 -2.68
N LYS A 111 -15.08 10.01 -3.21
CA LYS A 111 -14.22 10.92 -2.44
C LYS A 111 -14.93 11.44 -1.18
N ASP A 112 -16.18 11.89 -1.32
CA ASP A 112 -16.97 12.39 -0.19
C ASP A 112 -17.24 11.32 0.86
N ARG A 113 -17.49 10.07 0.42
CA ARG A 113 -17.70 8.94 1.33
C ARG A 113 -16.44 8.59 2.11
N ALA A 114 -15.30 8.52 1.43
CA ALA A 114 -14.02 8.25 2.07
C ALA A 114 -13.66 9.33 3.09
N ASN A 115 -13.83 10.61 2.75
CA ASN A 115 -13.59 11.73 3.66
C ASN A 115 -14.47 11.67 4.92
N LYS A 116 -15.76 11.34 4.79
CA LYS A 116 -16.65 11.13 5.95
C LYS A 116 -16.21 10.00 6.88
N TYR A 117 -15.51 8.99 6.36
CA TYR A 117 -14.94 7.92 7.18
C TYR A 117 -13.65 8.38 7.87
N PHE A 118 -12.78 9.10 7.15
CA PHE A 118 -11.58 9.69 7.75
C PHE A 118 -11.90 10.71 8.86
N GLU A 119 -12.93 11.54 8.69
CA GLU A 119 -13.43 12.49 9.71
C GLU A 119 -13.89 11.79 11.00
N LYS A 120 -14.29 10.51 10.91
CA LYS A 120 -14.71 9.69 12.05
C LYS A 120 -13.57 8.85 12.65
N GLY A 121 -12.34 9.07 12.21
CA GLY A 121 -11.18 8.29 12.66
C GLY A 121 -11.18 6.84 12.19
N MET A 122 -11.92 6.51 11.11
CA MET A 122 -11.94 5.16 10.57
C MET A 122 -10.73 4.91 9.67
N VAL A 123 -10.19 3.69 9.70
CA VAL A 123 -9.24 3.22 8.69
C VAL A 123 -10.01 2.85 7.42
N VAL A 124 -9.60 3.41 6.28
CA VAL A 124 -10.29 3.19 5.00
C VAL A 124 -9.44 2.30 4.10
N PHE A 125 -9.94 1.11 3.80
CA PHE A 125 -9.32 0.19 2.85
C PHE A 125 -9.82 0.48 1.43
N PHE A 126 -8.90 0.62 0.48
CA PHE A 126 -9.20 0.77 -0.94
C PHE A 126 -8.82 -0.53 -1.66
N ALA A 127 -9.82 -1.40 -1.82
CA ALA A 127 -9.68 -2.68 -2.49
C ALA A 127 -10.03 -2.57 -3.98
N GLY A 128 -9.66 -3.58 -4.77
CA GLY A 128 -9.94 -3.65 -6.21
C GLY A 128 -9.01 -2.79 -7.07
N GLY A 129 -7.97 -2.17 -6.49
CA GLY A 129 -7.01 -1.34 -7.22
C GLY A 129 -7.68 -0.15 -7.92
N THR A 130 -7.36 0.05 -9.20
CA THR A 130 -8.00 1.08 -10.03
C THR A 130 -9.38 0.67 -10.54
N GLY A 131 -9.75 -0.61 -10.43
CA GLY A 131 -10.95 -1.18 -11.04
C GLY A 131 -10.77 -1.56 -12.51
N HIS A 132 -9.59 -1.30 -13.08
CA HIS A 132 -9.26 -1.58 -14.46
C HIS A 132 -8.08 -2.55 -14.57
N PRO A 133 -8.14 -3.51 -15.52
CA PRO A 133 -6.98 -4.33 -15.88
C PRO A 133 -5.78 -3.50 -16.33
N TYR A 134 -4.61 -4.13 -16.44
CA TYR A 134 -3.33 -3.54 -16.84
C TYR A 134 -2.66 -2.61 -15.81
N PHE A 135 -3.39 -2.17 -14.79
CA PHE A 135 -2.83 -1.36 -13.70
C PHE A 135 -2.36 -2.20 -12.53
N SER A 136 -1.32 -1.74 -11.85
CA SER A 136 -0.82 -2.38 -10.63
C SER A 136 -1.55 -1.82 -9.39
N THR A 137 -1.34 -2.44 -8.22
CA THR A 137 -1.78 -1.84 -6.95
C THR A 137 -0.94 -0.64 -6.54
N ASP A 138 0.28 -0.48 -7.07
CA ASP A 138 1.07 0.74 -6.86
C ASP A 138 0.44 1.91 -7.63
N THR A 139 -0.08 1.70 -8.85
CA THR A 139 -0.87 2.73 -9.54
C THR A 139 -2.17 3.02 -8.78
N GLY A 140 -2.82 1.98 -8.25
CA GLY A 140 -4.03 2.11 -7.45
C GLY A 140 -3.83 2.98 -6.20
N ILE A 141 -2.74 2.78 -5.45
CA ILE A 141 -2.48 3.60 -4.26
C ILE A 141 -2.07 5.03 -4.62
N ALA A 142 -1.28 5.23 -5.69
CA ALA A 142 -0.95 6.57 -6.17
C ALA A 142 -2.22 7.36 -6.49
N LEU A 143 -3.14 6.77 -7.25
CA LEU A 143 -4.43 7.36 -7.58
C LEU A 143 -5.22 7.74 -6.31
N ARG A 144 -5.42 6.81 -5.37
CA ARG A 144 -6.23 7.06 -4.18
C ARG A 144 -5.58 8.07 -3.22
N ALA A 145 -4.27 8.03 -3.07
CA ALA A 145 -3.54 9.00 -2.26
C ALA A 145 -3.70 10.43 -2.80
N ILE A 146 -3.61 10.59 -4.13
CA ILE A 146 -3.80 11.89 -4.81
C ILE A 146 -5.25 12.35 -4.68
N GLU A 147 -6.23 11.49 -4.99
CA GLU A 147 -7.64 11.86 -4.88
C GLU A 147 -8.02 12.24 -3.45
N MET A 148 -7.43 11.59 -2.44
CA MET A 148 -7.69 11.85 -1.03
C MET A 148 -6.76 12.90 -0.42
N ASP A 149 -5.99 13.64 -1.21
CA ASP A 149 -5.13 14.72 -0.70
C ASP A 149 -4.20 14.25 0.45
N ALA A 150 -3.60 13.07 0.30
CA ALA A 150 -2.72 12.48 1.30
C ALA A 150 -1.39 13.25 1.42
N ASP A 151 -0.82 13.25 2.61
CA ASP A 151 0.49 13.88 2.87
C ASP A 151 1.64 13.00 2.37
N CYS A 152 1.49 11.67 2.39
CA CYS A 152 2.51 10.74 1.95
C CYS A 152 1.97 9.33 1.66
N ILE A 153 2.58 8.65 0.68
CA ILE A 153 2.43 7.21 0.46
C ILE A 153 3.55 6.45 1.17
N LEU A 154 3.17 5.54 2.06
CA LEU A 154 4.07 4.68 2.82
C LEU A 154 4.14 3.30 2.16
N LEU A 155 5.27 3.01 1.51
CA LEU A 155 5.52 1.78 0.77
C LEU A 155 6.27 0.79 1.65
N ALA A 156 5.52 -0.13 2.26
CA ALA A 156 6.10 -1.17 3.09
C ALA A 156 6.64 -2.31 2.21
N LYS A 157 7.96 -2.51 2.23
CA LYS A 157 8.66 -3.49 1.39
C LYS A 157 9.46 -4.50 2.22
N ALA A 158 9.89 -5.58 1.55
CA ALA A 158 10.82 -6.55 2.12
C ALA A 158 12.27 -6.03 2.15
N ILE A 159 12.58 -5.02 1.34
CA ILE A 159 13.83 -4.26 1.38
C ILE A 159 13.61 -2.99 2.20
N ASP A 160 14.67 -2.47 2.81
CA ASP A 160 14.64 -1.34 3.74
C ASP A 160 14.84 0.03 3.08
N GLY A 161 14.78 0.11 1.75
CA GLY A 161 14.95 1.38 1.04
C GLY A 161 15.09 1.21 -0.47
N VAL A 162 15.45 2.31 -1.12
CA VAL A 162 15.82 2.37 -2.54
C VAL A 162 17.34 2.32 -2.63
N TYR A 163 17.83 1.48 -3.52
CA TYR A 163 19.26 1.27 -3.76
C TYR A 163 19.62 1.67 -5.19
N ASP A 164 20.87 2.03 -5.42
CA ASP A 164 21.41 2.29 -6.76
C ASP A 164 21.45 1.05 -7.67
N SER A 165 21.42 -0.14 -7.07
CA SER A 165 21.46 -1.45 -7.71
C SER A 165 20.84 -2.50 -6.78
N ASP A 166 20.49 -3.70 -7.27
CA ASP A 166 19.86 -4.72 -6.43
C ASP A 166 20.83 -5.21 -5.34
N PRO A 167 20.58 -4.96 -4.03
CA PRO A 167 21.47 -5.34 -2.95
C PRO A 167 21.59 -6.87 -2.77
N LYS A 168 20.67 -7.66 -3.36
CA LYS A 168 20.78 -9.13 -3.36
C LYS A 168 21.81 -9.64 -4.36
N LEU A 169 22.05 -8.87 -5.42
CA LEU A 169 22.97 -9.23 -6.51
C LEU A 169 24.30 -8.48 -6.39
N ASN A 170 24.27 -7.26 -5.86
CA ASN A 170 25.42 -6.39 -5.69
C ASN A 170 25.63 -6.04 -4.21
N PRO A 171 26.61 -6.65 -3.52
CA PRO A 171 26.96 -6.30 -2.13
C PRO A 171 27.43 -4.86 -1.93
N ALA A 172 27.86 -4.18 -3.00
CA ALA A 172 28.28 -2.78 -2.96
C ALA A 172 27.13 -1.80 -3.24
N ALA A 173 25.88 -2.29 -3.32
CA ALA A 173 24.71 -1.44 -3.55
C ALA A 173 24.58 -0.39 -2.44
N LYS A 174 24.35 0.86 -2.84
CA LYS A 174 24.22 1.99 -1.91
C LYS A 174 22.76 2.38 -1.74
N LYS A 175 22.32 2.42 -0.49
CA LYS A 175 20.98 2.89 -0.12
C LYS A 175 20.95 4.42 -0.20
N TYR A 176 19.86 4.95 -0.74
CA TYR A 176 19.56 6.38 -0.69
C TYR A 176 18.78 6.70 0.59
N ASP A 177 19.15 7.75 1.32
CA ASP A 177 18.30 8.26 2.42
C ASP A 177 17.17 9.12 1.86
N THR A 178 17.47 9.91 0.83
CA THR A 178 16.50 10.75 0.11
C THR A 178 16.85 10.76 -1.37
N ILE A 179 15.83 10.69 -2.23
CA ILE A 179 15.97 10.73 -3.69
C ILE A 179 14.76 11.43 -4.32
N SER A 180 14.95 12.17 -5.41
CA SER A 180 13.82 12.75 -6.14
C SER A 180 13.11 11.70 -7.01
N ILE A 181 11.80 11.86 -7.20
CA ILE A 181 11.02 10.99 -8.11
C ILE A 181 11.54 11.08 -9.56
N GLN A 182 12.06 12.24 -9.96
CA GLN A 182 12.72 12.42 -11.25
C GLN A 182 13.99 11.56 -11.38
N GLU A 183 14.81 11.49 -10.33
CA GLU A 183 15.97 10.60 -10.31
C GLU A 183 15.56 9.14 -10.34
N VAL A 184 14.53 8.75 -9.58
CA VAL A 184 13.98 7.38 -9.59
C VAL A 184 13.60 6.97 -11.02
N ILE A 185 12.91 7.84 -11.76
CA ILE A 185 12.51 7.58 -13.15
C ILE A 185 13.74 7.54 -14.08
N SER A 186 14.62 8.53 -14.01
CA SER A 186 15.79 8.63 -14.91
C SER A 186 16.78 7.47 -14.73
N LYS A 187 16.98 7.01 -13.50
CA LYS A 187 17.85 5.88 -13.14
C LYS A 187 17.12 4.53 -13.19
N GLN A 188 15.83 4.52 -13.55
CA GLN A 188 14.99 3.31 -13.61
C GLN A 188 15.01 2.48 -12.32
N LEU A 189 15.00 3.15 -11.16
CA LEU A 189 15.05 2.47 -9.87
C LEU A 189 13.69 1.85 -9.54
N ALA A 190 13.69 0.61 -9.07
CA ALA A 190 12.48 -0.18 -8.83
C ALA A 190 11.73 0.21 -7.52
N VAL A 191 11.21 1.44 -7.45
CA VAL A 191 10.42 1.94 -6.32
C VAL A 191 8.95 1.53 -6.45
N VAL A 192 8.31 1.90 -7.54
CA VAL A 192 6.97 1.45 -7.96
C VAL A 192 7.00 1.31 -9.48
N ASP A 193 5.91 0.86 -10.10
CA ASP A 193 5.87 0.88 -11.56
C ASP A 193 5.95 2.30 -12.13
N LEU A 194 6.34 2.39 -13.41
CA LEU A 194 6.55 3.67 -14.08
C LEU A 194 5.29 4.54 -14.12
N THR A 195 4.11 3.94 -14.31
CA THR A 195 2.83 4.67 -14.35
C THR A 195 2.54 5.32 -13.01
N ALA A 196 2.71 4.59 -11.91
CA ALA A 196 2.59 5.13 -10.56
C ALA A 196 3.64 6.23 -10.29
N SER A 197 4.87 6.03 -10.74
CA SER A 197 5.96 7.01 -10.57
C SER A 197 5.66 8.34 -11.26
N ILE A 198 5.20 8.30 -12.51
CA ILE A 198 4.83 9.51 -13.27
C ILE A 198 3.64 10.21 -12.61
N MET A 199 2.62 9.47 -12.19
CA MET A 199 1.46 10.03 -11.51
C MET A 199 1.85 10.75 -10.21
N CYS A 200 2.73 10.14 -9.40
CA CYS A 200 3.24 10.79 -8.19
C CYS A 200 4.06 12.05 -8.50
N MET A 201 4.86 12.04 -9.56
CA MET A 201 5.64 13.20 -10.00
C MET A 201 4.74 14.36 -10.44
N GLU A 202 3.76 14.11 -11.30
CA GLU A 202 2.86 15.15 -11.82
C GLU A 202 2.03 15.82 -10.72
N HIS A 203 1.63 15.05 -9.71
CA HIS A 203 0.79 15.53 -8.62
C HIS A 203 1.57 15.86 -7.33
N ARG A 204 2.90 15.84 -7.39
CA ARG A 204 3.79 16.11 -6.27
C ARG A 204 3.48 15.28 -5.02
N MET A 205 3.15 14.01 -5.22
CA MET A 205 2.83 13.06 -4.15
C MET A 205 4.11 12.40 -3.62
N PRO A 206 4.59 12.74 -2.42
CA PRO A 206 5.80 12.13 -1.87
C PRO A 206 5.54 10.68 -1.44
N MET A 207 6.60 9.88 -1.47
CA MET A 207 6.56 8.48 -1.02
C MET A 207 7.68 8.21 -0.02
N ALA A 208 7.49 7.21 0.83
CA ALA A 208 8.53 6.70 1.72
C ALA A 208 8.60 5.18 1.61
N VAL A 209 9.79 4.65 1.32
CA VAL A 209 10.05 3.20 1.28
C VAL A 209 10.69 2.80 2.59
N PHE A 210 10.14 1.79 3.26
CA PHE A 210 10.65 1.29 4.53
C PHE A 210 10.44 -0.22 4.65
N SER A 211 11.17 -0.84 5.58
CA SER A 211 11.08 -2.28 5.82
C SER A 211 9.90 -2.63 6.73
N LEU A 212 9.16 -3.68 6.38
CA LEU A 212 8.20 -4.30 7.31
C LEU A 212 8.85 -5.12 8.43
N ASN A 213 10.13 -5.47 8.29
CA ASN A 213 10.84 -6.29 9.27
C ASN A 213 11.44 -5.46 10.40
N GLU A 214 11.39 -4.12 10.29
CA GLU A 214 11.84 -3.24 11.36
C GLU A 214 10.83 -3.24 12.51
N PRO A 215 11.28 -3.33 13.77
CA PRO A 215 10.43 -3.12 14.94
C PRO A 215 9.65 -1.80 14.82
N ASP A 216 8.33 -1.88 14.89
CA ASP A 216 7.43 -0.71 14.78
C ASP A 216 7.58 0.11 13.48
N GLY A 217 8.12 -0.47 12.41
CA GLY A 217 8.41 0.23 11.15
C GLY A 217 7.21 0.99 10.57
N ILE A 218 6.00 0.40 10.60
CA ILE A 218 4.77 1.06 10.13
C ILE A 218 4.43 2.24 11.04
N ALA A 219 4.44 2.04 12.36
CA ALA A 219 4.08 3.08 13.32
C ALA A 219 5.05 4.26 13.25
N ASN A 220 6.35 3.98 13.15
CA ASN A 220 7.40 4.98 12.96
C ASN A 220 7.18 5.76 11.67
N ALA A 221 6.97 5.06 10.55
CA ALA A 221 6.76 5.67 9.25
C ALA A 221 5.49 6.57 9.21
N MET A 222 4.38 6.11 9.81
CA MET A 222 3.14 6.90 9.90
C MET A 222 3.32 8.19 10.69
N GLN A 223 4.23 8.22 11.66
CA GLN A 223 4.55 9.42 12.44
C GLN A 223 5.69 10.25 11.81
N GLY A 224 6.09 9.95 10.57
CA GLY A 224 7.12 10.68 9.84
C GLY A 224 8.56 10.31 10.22
N ARG A 225 8.76 9.28 11.07
CA ARG A 225 10.07 8.72 11.40
C ARG A 225 10.40 7.62 10.39
N ILE A 226 10.92 8.01 9.23
CA ILE A 226 11.23 7.09 8.14
C ILE A 226 12.64 6.54 8.30
N ASN A 227 12.75 5.25 8.65
CA ASN A 227 14.01 4.51 8.57
C ASN A 227 14.06 3.72 7.25
N GLY A 228 14.39 4.45 6.19
CA GLY A 228 14.41 3.92 4.83
C GLY A 228 14.76 5.00 3.83
N THR A 229 14.01 5.12 2.75
CA THR A 229 14.24 6.15 1.74
C THR A 229 13.03 7.03 1.56
N ILE A 230 13.22 8.35 1.64
CA ILE A 230 12.22 9.34 1.27
C ILE A 230 12.34 9.64 -0.22
N VAL A 231 11.26 9.46 -0.97
CA VAL A 231 11.16 9.84 -2.37
C VAL A 231 10.40 11.16 -2.45
N THR A 232 11.10 12.23 -2.79
CA THR A 232 10.51 13.57 -2.88
C THR A 232 9.83 13.77 -4.24
N ALA A 233 8.74 14.51 -4.20
CA ALA A 233 8.07 15.06 -5.37
C ALA A 233 9.00 15.93 -6.23
#